data_AF-T1AMW2-F1
#
_entry.id   AF-T1AMW2-F1
#
_cell.length_a   1.000
_cell.length_b   1.000
_cell.length_c   1.000
_cell.angle_alpha   90.00
_cell.angle_beta   90.00
_cell.angle_gamma   90.00
#
_symmetry.space_group_name_H-M   'P 1'
#
loop_
_entity.id
_entity.type
_entity.pdbx_description
1 polymer ?
#
loop_
_entity_poly.entity_id
_entity_poly.type
_entity_poly.pdbx_seq_one_letter_code
_entity_poly.pdbx_strand_id
1 'polypeptide(L)'
;MDAIRNTDQQAMPTLRQLAHGGSAGPHDDTRHAMQQHAAAMLQTIEQLAQLAGALALMDYSFLYDTQRDLLSIGYNVDERRLDAGFYDLLASEARLTNFVVIAQEQLPQDSWFALGRLLTSSGGEPVLLSWSGSMFEYLMPLLVMT
;
A
#
# COMPACT_ATOMS: atom_id res chain seq x y z
N MET A 1 -13.50 33.20 -42.37
CA MET A 1 -14.71 33.23 -41.54
C MET A 1 -14.98 31.81 -41.11
N ASP A 2 -14.99 31.41 -39.85
CA ASP A 2 -14.48 31.92 -38.58
C ASP A 2 -14.72 30.77 -37.59
N ALA A 3 -13.96 30.76 -36.50
CA ALA A 3 -14.24 29.98 -35.28
C ALA A 3 -13.99 28.45 -35.33
N ILE A 4 -12.71 28.07 -35.22
CA ILE A 4 -12.34 27.03 -34.25
C ILE A 4 -11.50 27.73 -33.20
N ARG A 5 -12.17 28.30 -32.19
CA ARG A 5 -11.50 28.76 -30.97
C ARG A 5 -10.91 27.53 -30.31
N ASN A 6 -9.59 27.45 -30.34
CA ASN A 6 -8.78 26.51 -29.59
C ASN A 6 -9.01 26.81 -28.09
N THR A 7 -9.96 26.11 -27.48
CA THR A 7 -10.12 26.09 -26.03
C THR A 7 -8.98 25.24 -25.49
N ASP A 8 -7.80 25.85 -25.40
CA ASP A 8 -6.67 25.34 -24.65
C ASP A 8 -7.15 25.26 -23.19
N GLN A 9 -7.68 24.10 -22.80
CA GLN A 9 -8.01 23.78 -21.41
C GLN A 9 -6.70 23.84 -20.64
N GLN A 10 -6.42 25.00 -20.03
CA GLN A 10 -5.33 25.14 -19.06
C GLN A 10 -5.46 24.01 -18.04
N ALA A 11 -4.53 23.06 -18.09
CA ALA A 11 -4.51 21.92 -17.18
C ALA A 11 -4.56 22.43 -15.74
N MET A 12 -5.42 21.82 -14.91
CA MET A 12 -5.53 22.21 -13.50
C MET A 12 -4.14 22.09 -12.84
N PRO A 13 -3.65 23.15 -12.18
CA PRO A 13 -2.33 23.13 -11.57
C PRO A 13 -2.30 22.12 -10.41
N THR A 14 -1.19 21.41 -10.28
CA THR A 14 -0.92 20.53 -9.14
C THR A 14 -0.78 21.34 -7.85
N LEU A 15 -0.95 20.69 -6.71
CA LEU A 15 -0.78 21.31 -5.41
C LEU A 15 0.62 21.91 -5.21
N ARG A 16 1.68 21.24 -5.70
CA ARG A 16 3.05 21.78 -5.71
C ARG A 16 3.17 23.01 -6.60
N GLN A 17 2.56 23.02 -7.77
CA GLN A 17 2.56 24.20 -8.65
C GLN A 17 1.81 25.38 -8.03
N LEU A 18 0.70 25.12 -7.31
CA LEU A 18 -0.03 26.14 -6.58
C LEU A 18 0.77 26.73 -5.40
N ALA A 19 1.57 25.90 -4.71
CA ALA A 19 2.43 26.35 -3.62
C ALA A 19 3.68 27.15 -4.08
N HIS A 20 4.14 26.96 -5.32
CA HIS A 20 5.40 27.53 -5.84
C HIS A 20 5.25 28.55 -6.99
N GLY A 21 4.04 28.83 -7.48
CA GLY A 21 3.81 29.71 -8.64
C GLY A 21 4.28 31.16 -8.43
N GLY A 22 4.96 31.73 -9.43
CA GLY A 22 5.56 33.08 -9.41
C GLY A 22 4.62 34.28 -9.62
N SER A 23 5.16 35.49 -9.40
CA SER A 23 4.48 36.77 -9.10
C SER A 23 3.89 37.57 -10.27
N ALA A 24 2.88 38.39 -9.91
CA ALA A 24 2.39 39.65 -10.50
C ALA A 24 1.08 39.60 -11.33
N GLY A 25 -0.02 40.04 -10.69
CA GLY A 25 -1.30 40.45 -11.27
C GLY A 25 -2.33 40.85 -10.20
N PRO A 26 -3.40 41.62 -10.50
CA PRO A 26 -4.13 42.50 -9.57
C PRO A 26 -4.98 41.84 -8.46
N HIS A 27 -4.88 40.51 -8.27
CA HIS A 27 -5.60 39.73 -7.27
C HIS A 27 -4.62 39.08 -6.30
N ASP A 28 -3.80 39.91 -5.65
CA ASP A 28 -2.66 39.46 -4.84
C ASP A 28 -3.12 38.68 -3.60
N ASP A 29 -4.18 39.14 -2.92
CA ASP A 29 -4.67 38.53 -1.67
C ASP A 29 -5.23 37.11 -1.87
N THR A 30 -6.07 36.89 -2.88
CA THR A 30 -6.64 35.56 -3.18
C THR A 30 -5.55 34.58 -3.58
N ARG A 31 -4.53 35.02 -4.33
CA ARG A 31 -3.42 34.16 -4.79
C ARG A 31 -2.49 33.82 -3.64
N HIS A 32 -2.17 34.78 -2.77
CA HIS A 32 -1.41 34.52 -1.55
C HIS A 32 -2.15 33.54 -0.62
N ALA A 33 -3.46 33.71 -0.43
CA ALA A 33 -4.27 32.77 0.36
C ALA A 33 -4.27 31.36 -0.26
N MET A 34 -4.38 31.25 -1.59
CA MET A 34 -4.29 29.96 -2.29
C MET A 34 -2.91 29.29 -2.17
N GLN A 35 -1.83 30.06 -2.29
CA GLN A 35 -0.46 29.57 -2.10
C GLN A 35 -0.24 29.09 -0.66
N GLN A 36 -0.66 29.87 0.33
CA GLN A 36 -0.56 29.51 1.74
C GLN A 36 -1.36 28.24 2.05
N HIS A 37 -2.58 28.13 1.52
CA HIS A 37 -3.39 26.93 1.69
C HIS A 37 -2.74 25.70 1.03
N ALA A 38 -2.24 25.84 -0.20
CA ALA A 38 -1.57 24.76 -0.90
C ALA A 38 -0.30 24.30 -0.16
N ALA A 39 0.49 25.24 0.38
CA ALA A 39 1.66 24.93 1.19
C ALA A 39 1.30 24.21 2.50
N ALA A 40 0.25 24.66 3.20
CA ALA A 40 -0.23 24.01 4.42
C ALA A 40 -0.75 22.58 4.14
N MET A 41 -1.43 22.36 3.01
CA MET A 41 -1.85 21.03 2.59
C MET A 41 -0.66 20.12 2.28
N LEU A 42 0.37 20.61 1.59
CA LEU A 42 1.59 19.83 1.33
C LEU A 42 2.28 19.43 2.63
N GLN A 43 2.43 20.37 3.57
CA GLN A 43 2.99 20.09 4.88
C GLN A 43 2.18 19.02 5.64
N THR A 44 0.85 19.10 5.58
CA THR A 44 -0.04 18.09 6.19
C THR A 44 0.16 16.71 5.55
N ILE A 45 0.25 16.64 4.21
CA ILE A 45 0.49 15.39 3.48
C ILE A 45 1.83 14.78 3.88
N GLU A 46 2.89 15.59 3.99
CA GLU A 46 4.21 15.14 4.41
C GLU A 46 4.20 14.59 5.84
N GLN A 47 3.53 15.27 6.77
CA GLN A 47 3.37 14.82 8.15
C GLN A 47 2.62 13.49 8.23
N LEU A 48 1.52 13.36 7.47
CA LEU A 48 0.74 12.12 7.41
C LEU A 48 1.55 10.98 6.78
N ALA A 49 2.33 11.25 5.74
CA ALA A 49 3.20 10.25 5.13
C ALA A 49 4.27 9.75 6.10
N GLN A 50 4.88 10.66 6.88
CA GLN A 50 5.85 10.30 7.92
C GLN A 50 5.20 9.47 9.03
N LEU A 51 4.01 9.87 9.49
CA LEU A 51 3.27 9.11 10.51
C LEU A 51 2.89 7.72 10.00
N ALA A 52 2.36 7.62 8.78
CA ALA A 52 2.02 6.33 8.17
C ALA A 52 3.28 5.44 8.03
N GLY A 53 4.41 6.01 7.62
CA GLY A 53 5.68 5.30 7.55
C GLY A 53 6.14 4.79 8.92
N ALA A 54 6.02 5.62 9.97
CA ALA A 54 6.37 5.22 11.34
C ALA A 54 5.44 4.12 11.87
N LEU A 55 4.13 4.18 11.58
CA LEU A 55 3.15 3.17 11.97
C LEU A 55 3.34 1.84 11.21
N ALA A 56 3.85 1.89 9.98
CA ALA A 56 4.15 0.71 9.17
C ALA A 56 5.38 -0.07 9.66
N LEU A 57 6.24 0.54 10.49
CA LEU A 57 7.35 -0.13 11.15
C LEU A 57 6.84 -0.84 12.40
N MET A 58 6.40 -2.07 12.21
CA MET A 58 5.97 -2.98 13.26
C MET A 58 6.98 -4.12 13.42
N ASP A 59 7.17 -4.61 14.64
CA ASP A 59 7.93 -5.83 14.90
C ASP A 59 7.07 -7.04 14.51
N TYR A 60 7.45 -7.76 13.45
CA TYR A 60 6.75 -8.98 13.01
C TYR A 60 7.30 -10.25 13.66
N SER A 61 8.43 -10.18 14.38
CA SER A 61 9.11 -11.36 14.92
C SER A 61 8.24 -12.12 15.93
N PHE A 62 7.39 -11.42 16.69
CA PHE A 62 6.50 -12.06 17.66
C PHE A 62 5.38 -12.87 17.02
N LEU A 63 5.02 -12.58 15.76
CA LEU A 63 4.03 -13.34 15.00
C LEU A 63 4.65 -14.51 14.23
N TYR A 64 5.97 -14.58 14.14
CA TYR A 64 6.69 -15.57 13.35
C TYR A 64 6.90 -16.87 14.11
N ASP A 65 6.47 -17.98 13.49
CA ASP A 65 6.74 -19.33 13.96
C ASP A 65 7.95 -19.88 13.22
N THR A 66 9.09 -19.95 13.92
CA THR A 66 10.36 -20.44 13.37
C THR A 66 10.39 -21.93 13.06
N GLN A 67 9.42 -22.73 13.54
CA GLN A 67 9.34 -24.16 13.20
C GLN A 67 8.62 -24.38 11.87
N ARG A 68 7.67 -23.50 11.56
CA ARG A 68 6.84 -23.56 10.34
C ARG A 68 7.35 -22.65 9.23
N ASP A 69 8.18 -21.68 9.58
CA ASP A 69 8.55 -20.55 8.74
C ASP A 69 7.33 -19.74 8.25
N LEU A 70 6.29 -19.66 9.10
CA LEU A 70 5.02 -18.98 8.79
C LEU A 70 4.67 -17.94 9.84
N LEU A 71 3.85 -16.96 9.45
CA LEU A 71 3.22 -16.02 10.36
C LEU A 71 1.92 -16.61 10.92
N SER A 72 1.70 -16.46 12.23
CA SER A 72 0.39 -16.66 12.84
C SER A 72 -0.58 -15.58 12.36
N ILE A 73 -1.87 -15.93 12.27
CA ILE A 73 -2.94 -15.00 11.87
C ILE A 73 -3.18 -13.92 12.92
N GLY A 74 -2.91 -14.23 14.19
CA GLY A 74 -3.24 -13.32 15.28
C GLY A 74 -2.45 -13.62 16.54
N TYR A 75 -2.49 -12.65 17.45
CA TYR A 75 -1.89 -12.74 18.77
C TYR A 75 -2.87 -12.21 19.79
N ASN A 76 -3.20 -13.04 20.77
CA ASN A 76 -4.03 -12.65 21.90
C ASN A 76 -3.16 -11.98 22.96
N VAL A 77 -3.41 -10.69 23.21
CA VAL A 77 -2.64 -9.88 24.16
C VAL A 77 -2.91 -10.30 25.61
N ASP A 78 -4.16 -10.63 25.94
CA ASP A 78 -4.56 -11.02 27.30
C ASP A 78 -3.95 -12.38 27.69
N GLU A 79 -3.95 -13.32 26.75
CA GLU A 79 -3.40 -14.67 26.94
C GLU A 79 -1.91 -14.79 26.61
N ARG A 80 -1.32 -13.75 26.00
CA ARG A 80 0.06 -13.71 25.50
C ARG A 80 0.42 -14.91 24.62
N ARG A 81 -0.47 -15.21 23.68
CA ARG A 81 -0.41 -16.44 22.88
C ARG A 81 -0.74 -16.16 21.42
N LEU A 82 -0.03 -16.85 20.52
CA LEU A 82 -0.34 -16.88 19.10
C LEU A 82 -1.60 -17.69 18.83
N ASP A 83 -2.37 -17.24 17.86
CA ASP A 83 -3.49 -18.03 17.36
C ASP A 83 -2.99 -19.31 16.68
N ALA A 84 -3.82 -20.35 16.72
CA ALA A 84 -3.51 -21.63 16.10
C ALA A 84 -3.60 -21.59 14.56
N GLY A 85 -4.22 -20.55 14.00
CA GLY A 85 -4.30 -20.33 12.56
C GLY A 85 -3.01 -19.71 12.02
N PHE A 86 -2.57 -20.18 10.85
CA PHE A 86 -1.37 -19.70 10.16
C PHE A 86 -1.72 -19.22 8.76
N TYR A 87 -1.00 -18.21 8.32
CA TYR A 87 -1.03 -17.74 6.95
C TYR A 87 -0.16 -18.63 6.06
N ASP A 88 -0.74 -19.71 5.54
CA ASP A 88 -0.03 -20.81 4.90
C ASP A 88 -0.16 -20.84 3.38
N LEU A 89 -0.99 -20.00 2.75
CA LEU A 89 -1.18 -20.02 1.28
C LEU A 89 -0.59 -18.78 0.60
N LEU A 90 0.07 -19.00 -0.54
CA LEU A 90 0.61 -17.93 -1.38
C LEU A 90 -0.51 -17.10 -2.06
N ALA A 91 -1.69 -17.68 -2.29
CA ALA A 91 -2.86 -16.97 -2.78
C ALA A 91 -3.61 -16.28 -1.62
N SER A 92 -2.95 -15.39 -0.89
CA SER A 92 -3.57 -14.67 0.23
C SER A 92 -2.87 -13.34 0.49
N GLU A 93 -3.43 -12.54 1.39
CA GLU A 93 -2.79 -11.32 1.89
C GLU A 93 -1.40 -11.55 2.49
N ALA A 94 -1.14 -12.78 2.96
CA ALA A 94 0.15 -13.17 3.52
C ALA A 94 1.30 -13.00 2.53
N ARG A 95 1.02 -13.08 1.22
CA ARG A 95 1.99 -12.83 0.17
C ARG A 95 2.55 -11.41 0.25
N LEU A 96 1.68 -10.42 0.38
CA LEU A 96 2.12 -9.02 0.50
C LEU A 96 2.87 -8.80 1.80
N THR A 97 2.35 -9.34 2.91
CA THR A 97 3.01 -9.23 4.23
C THR A 97 4.41 -9.82 4.19
N ASN A 98 4.58 -11.07 3.71
CA ASN A 98 5.90 -11.69 3.60
C ASN A 98 6.84 -10.86 2.72
N PHE A 99 6.37 -10.35 1.58
CA PHE A 99 7.20 -9.51 0.71
C PHE A 99 7.73 -8.26 1.42
N VAL A 100 6.85 -7.51 2.07
CA VAL A 100 7.21 -6.28 2.78
C VAL A 100 8.14 -6.57 3.96
N VAL A 101 7.83 -7.59 4.75
CA VAL A 101 8.55 -7.89 5.99
C VAL A 101 9.94 -8.48 5.70
N ILE A 102 10.09 -9.28 4.64
CA ILE A 102 11.40 -9.72 4.14
C ILE A 102 12.21 -8.53 3.62
N ALA A 103 11.59 -7.60 2.89
CA ALA A 103 12.26 -6.40 2.40
C ALA A 103 12.71 -5.46 3.54
N GLN A 104 12.03 -5.53 4.69
CA GLN A 104 12.44 -4.86 5.92
C GLN A 104 13.47 -5.66 6.75
N GLU A 105 13.95 -6.80 6.24
CA GLU A 105 14.92 -7.69 6.90
C GLU A 105 14.46 -8.26 8.24
N GLN A 106 13.15 -8.30 8.49
CA GLN A 106 12.61 -8.82 9.75
C GLN A 106 12.36 -10.33 9.72
N LEU A 107 12.25 -10.94 8.53
CA LEU A 107 12.02 -12.37 8.34
C LEU A 107 13.02 -12.98 7.34
N PRO A 108 13.36 -14.26 7.50
CA PRO A 108 14.17 -14.97 6.51
C PRO A 108 13.39 -15.13 5.20
N GLN A 109 14.10 -15.18 4.07
CA GLN A 109 13.49 -15.43 2.77
C GLN A 109 12.78 -16.80 2.70
N ASP A 110 13.17 -17.75 3.55
CA ASP A 110 12.57 -19.08 3.63
C ASP A 110 11.06 -19.01 3.95
N SER A 111 10.58 -17.97 4.64
CA SER A 111 9.14 -17.80 4.91
C SER A 111 8.32 -17.61 3.64
N TRP A 112 8.91 -17.03 2.58
CA TRP A 112 8.27 -16.94 1.27
C TRP A 112 8.08 -18.31 0.61
N PHE A 113 9.03 -19.23 0.83
CA PHE A 113 8.99 -20.56 0.26
C PHE A 113 8.07 -21.50 1.05
N ALA A 114 7.93 -21.26 2.36
CA ALA A 114 6.99 -21.96 3.24
C ALA A 114 5.52 -21.77 2.85
N LEU A 115 5.17 -20.67 2.17
CA LEU A 115 3.82 -20.45 1.64
C LEU A 115 3.42 -21.53 0.62
N GLY A 116 2.34 -22.24 0.92
CA GLY A 116 1.70 -23.27 0.12
C GLY A 116 1.26 -22.76 -1.25
N ARG A 117 1.55 -23.57 -2.27
CA ARG A 117 1.23 -23.31 -3.70
C ARG A 117 0.23 -24.34 -4.19
N LEU A 118 -0.92 -24.40 -3.53
CA LEU A 118 -2.00 -25.29 -3.95
C LEU A 118 -2.48 -24.84 -5.34
N LEU A 119 -2.44 -25.75 -6.30
CA LEU A 119 -2.85 -25.51 -7.68
C LEU A 119 -4.07 -26.36 -8.01
N THR A 120 -5.03 -25.76 -8.71
CA THR A 120 -6.14 -26.46 -9.35
C THR A 120 -6.16 -26.13 -10.84
N SER A 121 -6.97 -26.84 -11.62
CA SER A 121 -7.25 -26.46 -13.00
C SER A 121 -8.67 -25.91 -13.11
N SER A 122 -8.80 -24.72 -13.71
CA SER A 122 -10.09 -24.13 -14.06
C SER A 122 -10.06 -23.73 -15.53
N GLY A 123 -10.96 -24.28 -16.34
CA GLY A 123 -10.99 -24.01 -17.78
C GLY A 123 -9.73 -24.45 -18.55
N GLY A 124 -8.92 -25.36 -17.98
CA GLY A 124 -7.66 -25.82 -18.58
C GLY A 124 -6.42 -25.04 -18.13
N GLU A 125 -6.59 -23.93 -17.41
CA GLU A 125 -5.48 -23.13 -16.90
C GLU A 125 -5.17 -23.48 -15.42
N PRO A 126 -3.90 -23.51 -15.01
CA PRO A 126 -3.52 -23.69 -13.62
C PRO A 126 -3.85 -22.41 -12.82
N VAL A 127 -4.58 -22.59 -11.72
CA VAL A 127 -5.00 -21.51 -10.81
C VAL A 127 -4.50 -21.82 -9.41
N LEU A 128 -3.91 -20.83 -8.75
CA LEU A 128 -3.51 -20.91 -7.34
C LEU A 128 -4.77 -20.90 -6.47
N LEU A 129 -4.86 -21.75 -5.45
CA LEU A 129 -5.99 -21.79 -4.53
C LEU A 129 -5.76 -20.89 -3.32
N SER A 130 -6.77 -20.09 -2.96
CA SER A 130 -6.89 -19.34 -1.71
C SER A 130 -7.84 -20.02 -0.74
N TRP A 131 -7.90 -19.58 0.52
CA TRP A 131 -8.75 -20.17 1.55
C TRP A 131 -10.23 -20.07 1.20
N SER A 132 -10.67 -18.87 0.79
CA SER A 132 -12.09 -18.58 0.51
C SER A 132 -12.44 -18.49 -0.98
N GLY A 133 -11.43 -18.42 -1.85
CA GLY A 133 -11.61 -18.16 -3.28
C GLY A 133 -12.04 -16.73 -3.59
N SER A 134 -11.92 -15.79 -2.64
CA SER A 134 -12.39 -14.42 -2.84
C SER A 134 -11.47 -13.66 -3.79
N MET A 135 -12.06 -12.79 -4.63
CA MET A 135 -11.30 -11.97 -5.59
C MET A 135 -10.27 -11.06 -4.90
N PHE A 136 -10.52 -10.68 -3.64
CA PHE A 136 -9.62 -9.87 -2.83
C PHE A 136 -8.26 -10.55 -2.61
N GLU A 137 -8.25 -11.84 -2.27
CA GLU A 137 -7.02 -12.61 -2.00
C GLU A 137 -6.08 -12.65 -3.21
N TYR A 138 -6.62 -12.58 -4.43
CA TYR A 138 -5.85 -12.57 -5.67
C TYR A 138 -5.44 -11.17 -6.13
N LEU A 139 -6.32 -10.18 -5.95
CA LEU A 139 -6.11 -8.83 -6.48
C LEU A 139 -5.26 -7.97 -5.57
N MET A 140 -5.40 -8.10 -4.25
CA MET A 140 -4.71 -7.23 -3.31
C MET A 140 -3.19 -7.27 -3.46
N PRO A 141 -2.53 -8.45 -3.60
CA PRO A 141 -1.08 -8.48 -3.83
C PRO A 141 -0.65 -7.79 -5.14
N LEU A 142 -1.47 -7.82 -6.18
CA LEU A 142 -1.15 -7.24 -7.49
C LEU A 142 -1.15 -5.70 -7.48
N LEU A 143 -1.72 -5.06 -6.46
CA LEU A 143 -1.67 -3.60 -6.33
C LEU A 143 -0.27 -3.07 -6.07
N VAL A 144 0.61 -3.91 -5.51
CA VAL A 144 1.96 -3.55 -5.10
C VAL A 144 3.02 -4.35 -5.87
N MET A 145 2.69 -5.59 -6.24
CA MET A 145 3.64 -6.57 -6.79
C MET A 145 3.42 -6.80 -8.29
N THR A 146 3.54 -5.74 -9.11
CA THR A 146 3.41 -5.81 -10.59
C THR A 146 4.72 -6.12 -11.30
#